data_AF-X0ZC18-F1
#
_entry.id   AF-X0ZC18-F1
#
_cell.length_a   1.000
_cell.length_b   1.000
_cell.length_c   1.000
_cell.angle_alpha   90.00
_cell.angle_beta   90.00
_cell.angle_gamma   90.00
#
_symmetry.space_group_name_H-M   'P 1'
#
loop_
_entity.id
_entity.type
_entity.pdbx_description
1 polymer ?
#
loop_
_entity_poly.entity_id
_entity_poly.type
_entity_poly.pdbx_seq_one_letter_code
_entity_poly.pdbx_strand_id
1 'polypeptide(L)'
;MKKIFYFLLFFGVLVNFTFAQEPTETVVTLRRDALKVFLDCMFCDEDYVKREIPFVNYVRDRKEAQVHLLVTSQRTGSGGREYTFHFLGQNEFEGQNDTLKYFSMTDDTREVTRKGQTDIMKLGLMRYVAKTPLAKHINIQYEQPTQEELVEDKWKSWVFNGSINGYLNGQKLRKSSRIYGSFSASKVTPEWKYRFSLNSNINEDKIVITDSTIYSILRSQSFYSFVVKSLGDHWSTGGRFSLYSSSFSNYKLRHS
;
A
#
# COMPACT_ATOMS: atom_id res chain seq x y z
N MET A 1 85.84 11.41 21.70
CA MET A 1 85.11 11.18 22.98
C MET A 1 83.64 11.53 22.79
N LYS A 2 82.74 10.64 23.27
CA LYS A 2 81.27 10.81 23.46
C LYS A 2 80.39 10.73 22.19
N LYS A 3 79.75 9.57 21.93
CA LYS A 3 78.40 9.09 22.38
C LYS A 3 77.29 9.56 21.40
N ILE A 4 76.87 8.72 20.46
CA ILE A 4 75.66 7.85 20.50
C ILE A 4 74.35 8.63 20.68
N PHE A 5 73.53 8.65 19.63
CA PHE A 5 72.07 8.54 19.73
C PHE A 5 71.51 7.96 18.41
N TYR A 6 71.22 6.67 18.39
CA TYR A 6 70.46 6.02 17.30
C TYR A 6 68.97 6.24 17.59
N PHE A 7 68.29 7.00 16.75
CA PHE A 7 66.82 7.11 16.77
C PHE A 7 66.27 6.16 15.70
N LEU A 8 65.86 4.96 16.12
CA LEU A 8 65.19 3.97 15.28
C LEU A 8 63.73 4.40 15.06
N LEU A 9 63.45 4.92 13.87
CA LEU A 9 62.10 5.24 13.39
C LEU A 9 61.49 3.94 12.82
N PHE A 10 60.75 3.21 13.65
CA PHE A 10 60.01 2.02 13.26
C PHE A 10 58.68 2.45 12.60
N PHE A 11 58.69 2.63 11.28
CA PHE A 11 57.48 2.89 10.49
C PHE A 11 56.75 1.56 10.27
N GLY A 12 55.87 1.19 11.21
CA GLY A 12 54.99 0.03 11.09
C GLY A 12 53.91 0.29 10.05
N VAL A 13 54.10 -0.23 8.83
CA VAL A 13 53.06 -0.28 7.80
C VAL A 13 52.04 -1.34 8.22
N LEU A 14 50.91 -0.91 8.80
CA LEU A 14 49.73 -1.74 8.95
C LEU A 14 49.09 -1.94 7.57
N VAL A 15 49.49 -3.02 6.90
CA VAL A 15 48.82 -3.49 5.68
C VAL A 15 47.45 -4.02 6.10
N ASN A 16 46.40 -3.22 5.89
CA ASN A 16 45.03 -3.71 5.94
C ASN A 16 44.82 -4.67 4.77
N PHE A 17 44.95 -5.97 5.01
CA PHE A 17 44.46 -6.98 4.07
C PHE A 17 42.94 -6.93 4.06
N THR A 18 42.37 -6.15 3.14
CA THR A 18 40.98 -6.31 2.72
C THR A 18 40.88 -7.64 1.98
N PHE A 19 40.54 -8.71 2.71
CA PHE A 19 40.08 -9.94 2.09
C PHE A 19 38.73 -9.66 1.45
N ALA A 20 38.67 -9.67 0.12
CA ALA A 20 37.40 -9.82 -0.59
C ALA A 20 36.82 -11.18 -0.17
N GLN A 21 35.71 -11.19 0.59
CA GLN A 21 34.99 -12.43 0.84
C GLN A 21 34.36 -12.86 -0.48
N GLU A 22 34.89 -13.92 -1.09
CA GLU A 22 34.17 -14.63 -2.13
C GLU A 22 32.87 -15.18 -1.51
N PRO A 23 31.70 -14.94 -2.11
CA PRO A 23 30.47 -15.50 -1.61
C PRO A 23 30.59 -17.02 -1.59
N THR A 24 30.33 -17.62 -0.43
CA THR A 24 30.38 -19.08 -0.24
C THR A 24 29.55 -19.77 -1.32
N GLU A 25 30.10 -20.82 -1.96
CA GLU A 25 29.47 -21.53 -3.09
C GLU A 25 28.02 -21.97 -2.82
N THR A 26 27.68 -22.22 -1.55
CA THR A 26 26.33 -22.54 -1.07
C THR A 26 25.32 -21.41 -1.30
N VAL A 27 25.71 -20.14 -1.11
CA VAL A 27 24.84 -18.97 -1.30
C VAL A 27 24.60 -18.68 -2.79
N VAL A 28 25.62 -18.90 -3.62
CA VAL A 28 25.54 -18.72 -5.07
C VAL A 28 24.63 -19.78 -5.71
N THR A 29 24.72 -21.03 -5.26
CA THR A 29 23.88 -22.14 -5.74
C THR A 29 22.42 -21.99 -5.32
N LEU A 30 22.16 -21.61 -4.05
CA LEU A 30 20.80 -21.34 -3.55
C LEU A 30 20.08 -20.24 -4.34
N ARG A 31 20.80 -19.18 -4.75
CA ARG A 31 20.24 -18.16 -5.63
C ARG A 31 20.00 -18.66 -7.04
N ARG A 32 20.84 -19.53 -7.59
CA ARG A 32 20.63 -20.03 -8.97
C ARG A 32 19.37 -20.89 -9.09
N ASP A 33 19.09 -21.68 -8.07
CA ASP A 33 17.99 -22.65 -8.07
C ASP A 33 16.69 -22.08 -7.49
N ALA A 34 16.65 -20.77 -7.19
CA ALA A 34 15.48 -20.09 -6.69
C ALA A 34 14.45 -19.80 -7.79
N LEU A 35 13.17 -19.87 -7.41
CA LEU A 35 12.03 -19.57 -8.29
C LEU A 35 12.17 -18.16 -8.88
N LYS A 36 12.06 -18.01 -10.20
CA LYS A 36 12.06 -16.74 -10.92
C LYS A 36 10.65 -16.18 -10.99
N VAL A 37 10.44 -15.02 -10.39
CA VAL A 37 9.14 -14.36 -10.29
C VAL A 37 9.20 -13.00 -10.98
N PHE A 38 8.25 -12.76 -11.88
CA PHE A 38 7.98 -11.41 -12.39
C PHE A 38 6.82 -10.83 -11.56
N LEU A 39 7.12 -9.78 -10.78
CA LEU A 39 6.14 -9.08 -9.96
C LEU A 39 5.51 -7.94 -10.76
N ASP A 40 4.27 -8.14 -11.17
CA ASP A 40 3.46 -7.14 -11.88
C ASP A 40 2.47 -6.51 -10.91
N CYS A 41 2.95 -5.49 -10.19
CA CYS A 41 2.15 -4.74 -9.23
C CYS A 41 2.57 -3.28 -9.16
N MET A 42 1.86 -2.41 -9.88
CA MET A 42 2.18 -0.96 -9.96
C MET A 42 1.97 -0.19 -8.65
N PHE A 43 1.25 -0.74 -7.69
CA PHE A 43 0.92 -0.07 -6.42
C PHE A 43 1.54 -0.76 -5.19
N CYS A 44 2.33 -1.82 -5.39
CA CYS A 44 3.04 -2.49 -4.32
C CYS A 44 4.33 -1.73 -3.97
N ASP A 45 4.73 -1.84 -2.72
CA ASP A 45 6.07 -1.47 -2.26
C ASP A 45 7.03 -2.62 -2.63
N GLU A 46 7.63 -2.54 -3.82
CA GLU A 46 8.47 -3.61 -4.36
C GLU A 46 9.69 -3.90 -3.47
N ASP A 47 10.28 -2.87 -2.87
CA ASP A 47 11.42 -3.02 -1.96
C ASP A 47 11.01 -3.78 -0.69
N TYR A 48 9.84 -3.46 -0.14
CA TYR A 48 9.28 -4.23 0.98
C TYR A 48 9.03 -5.68 0.61
N VAL A 49 8.40 -5.94 -0.55
CA VAL A 49 8.10 -7.32 -1.00
C VAL A 49 9.39 -8.12 -1.17
N LYS A 50 10.41 -7.56 -1.83
CA LYS A 50 11.72 -8.21 -2.02
C LYS A 50 12.41 -8.53 -0.70
N ARG A 51 12.31 -7.64 0.28
CA ARG A 51 12.89 -7.83 1.60
C ARG A 51 12.16 -8.91 2.40
N GLU A 52 10.84 -8.96 2.31
CA GLU A 52 10.01 -9.94 3.03
C GLU A 52 9.93 -11.31 2.36
N ILE A 53 10.18 -11.39 1.05
CA ILE A 53 10.18 -12.62 0.26
C ILE A 53 11.54 -12.75 -0.44
N PRO A 54 12.61 -13.04 0.33
CA PRO A 54 13.98 -13.11 -0.20
C PRO A 54 14.32 -14.46 -0.85
N PHE A 55 13.42 -15.46 -0.75
CA PHE A 55 13.62 -16.83 -1.21
C PHE A 55 13.21 -17.05 -2.69
N VAL A 56 12.97 -15.98 -3.44
CA VAL A 56 12.71 -16.01 -4.88
C VAL A 56 13.61 -15.01 -5.61
N ASN A 57 13.86 -15.25 -6.89
CA ASN A 57 14.55 -14.33 -7.77
C ASN A 57 13.56 -13.44 -8.50
N TYR A 58 13.65 -12.13 -8.30
CA TYR A 58 12.83 -11.19 -9.05
C TYR A 58 13.48 -10.90 -10.40
N VAL A 59 12.78 -11.25 -11.47
CA VAL A 59 13.21 -10.99 -12.86
C VAL A 59 12.51 -9.76 -13.41
N ARG A 60 13.16 -9.06 -14.34
CA ARG A 60 12.60 -7.87 -15.01
C ARG A 60 11.85 -8.20 -16.29
N ASP A 61 12.22 -9.28 -16.98
CA ASP A 61 11.52 -9.75 -18.16
C ASP A 61 10.50 -10.82 -17.76
N ARG A 62 9.24 -10.59 -18.14
CA ARG A 62 8.15 -11.56 -17.97
C ARG A 62 8.42 -12.91 -18.62
N LYS A 63 9.24 -12.99 -19.67
CA LYS A 63 9.54 -14.24 -20.38
C LYS A 63 10.54 -15.11 -19.62
N GLU A 64 11.35 -14.52 -18.75
CA GLU A 64 12.33 -15.24 -17.93
C GLU A 64 11.71 -15.79 -16.63
N ALA A 65 10.47 -15.41 -16.33
CA ALA A 65 9.80 -15.83 -15.13
C ALA A 65 9.26 -17.26 -15.25
N GLN A 66 9.30 -17.96 -14.13
CA GLN A 66 8.59 -19.21 -13.91
C GLN A 66 7.18 -18.94 -13.36
N VAL A 67 6.99 -17.79 -12.70
CA VAL A 67 5.69 -17.30 -12.23
C VAL A 67 5.56 -15.82 -12.53
N HIS A 68 4.51 -15.45 -13.28
CA HIS A 68 4.06 -14.07 -13.40
C HIS A 68 3.01 -13.82 -12.32
N LEU A 69 3.39 -13.03 -11.31
CA LEU A 69 2.52 -12.60 -10.24
C LEU A 69 1.88 -11.27 -10.61
N LEU A 70 0.63 -11.32 -11.09
CA LEU A 70 -0.16 -10.14 -11.41
C LEU A 70 -1.06 -9.77 -10.23
N VAL A 71 -0.94 -8.54 -9.75
CA VAL A 71 -1.76 -8.02 -8.65
C VAL A 71 -2.70 -6.94 -9.17
N THR A 72 -3.99 -7.18 -9.01
CA THR A 72 -5.04 -6.20 -9.32
C THR A 72 -5.72 -5.73 -8.05
N SER A 73 -6.37 -4.56 -8.09
CA SER A 73 -7.12 -4.05 -6.94
C SER A 73 -8.40 -3.36 -7.35
N GLN A 74 -9.47 -3.58 -6.58
CA GLN A 74 -10.77 -2.94 -6.75
C GLN A 74 -11.32 -2.46 -5.41
N ARG A 75 -12.15 -1.40 -5.44
CA ARG A 75 -12.74 -0.85 -4.22
C ARG A 75 -13.92 -1.70 -3.77
N THR A 76 -13.99 -2.05 -2.49
CA THR A 76 -15.10 -2.82 -1.95
C THR A 76 -16.30 -1.94 -1.61
N GLY A 77 -17.45 -2.58 -1.45
CA GLY A 77 -18.69 -1.92 -1.05
C GLY A 77 -18.65 -1.27 0.34
N SER A 78 -17.84 -1.81 1.26
CA SER A 78 -17.64 -1.33 2.63
C SER A 78 -16.66 -0.15 2.72
N GLY A 79 -15.86 0.07 1.68
CA GLY A 79 -14.99 1.24 1.54
C GLY A 79 -13.50 0.94 1.49
N GLY A 80 -13.10 -0.29 1.85
CA GLY A 80 -11.75 -0.82 1.70
C GLY A 80 -11.43 -1.28 0.27
N ARG A 81 -10.49 -2.21 0.12
CA ARG A 81 -10.04 -2.72 -1.17
C ARG A 81 -9.94 -4.24 -1.19
N GLU A 82 -10.34 -4.83 -2.30
CA GLU A 82 -10.04 -6.22 -2.64
C GLU A 82 -8.82 -6.21 -3.55
N TYR A 83 -7.81 -6.97 -3.15
CA TYR A 83 -6.60 -7.23 -3.92
C TYR A 83 -6.66 -8.67 -4.42
N THR A 84 -6.50 -8.86 -5.72
CA THR A 84 -6.52 -10.18 -6.36
C THR A 84 -5.13 -10.48 -6.89
N PHE A 85 -4.58 -11.62 -6.47
CA PHE A 85 -3.24 -12.08 -6.80
C PHE A 85 -3.36 -13.26 -7.74
N HIS A 86 -3.03 -13.04 -9.01
CA HIS A 86 -2.99 -14.08 -10.01
C HIS A 86 -1.56 -14.62 -10.10
N PHE A 87 -1.38 -15.88 -9.73
CA PHE A 87 -0.12 -16.61 -9.89
C PHE A 87 -0.21 -17.36 -11.21
N LEU A 88 0.40 -16.82 -12.26
CA LEU A 88 0.37 -17.38 -13.59
C LEU A 88 1.66 -18.18 -13.81
N GLY A 89 1.54 -19.50 -13.80
CA GLY A 89 2.66 -20.39 -14.02
C GLY A 89 3.14 -20.34 -15.48
N GLN A 90 4.46 -20.31 -15.66
CA GLN A 90 5.14 -20.22 -16.94
C GLN A 90 6.25 -21.28 -17.01
N ASN A 91 6.70 -21.60 -18.23
CA ASN A 91 7.74 -22.60 -18.48
C ASN A 91 7.37 -23.95 -17.82
N GLU A 92 8.19 -24.50 -16.93
CA GLU A 92 7.91 -25.76 -16.22
C GLU A 92 6.68 -25.71 -15.31
N PHE A 93 6.13 -24.53 -15.02
CA PHE A 93 4.90 -24.34 -14.26
C PHE A 93 3.70 -23.99 -15.14
N GLU A 94 3.80 -24.12 -16.45
CA GLU A 94 2.68 -23.86 -17.36
C GLU A 94 1.42 -24.66 -16.95
N GLY A 95 0.26 -23.97 -16.96
CA GLY A 95 -1.02 -24.52 -16.52
C GLY A 95 -1.22 -24.59 -15.00
N GLN A 96 -0.18 -24.37 -14.19
CA GLN A 96 -0.27 -24.33 -12.74
C GLN A 96 -0.61 -22.92 -12.27
N ASN A 97 -1.84 -22.48 -12.56
CA ASN A 97 -2.30 -21.16 -12.15
C ASN A 97 -2.99 -21.20 -10.79
N ASP A 98 -2.97 -20.07 -10.10
CA ASP A 98 -3.70 -19.86 -8.86
C ASP A 98 -4.24 -18.44 -8.75
N THR A 99 -5.26 -18.25 -7.92
CA THR A 99 -5.80 -16.91 -7.63
C THR A 99 -6.18 -16.81 -6.16
N LEU A 100 -5.49 -15.92 -5.45
CA LEU A 100 -5.76 -15.62 -4.05
C LEU A 100 -6.29 -14.20 -3.90
N LYS A 101 -6.98 -13.93 -2.80
CA LYS A 101 -7.58 -12.63 -2.51
C LYS A 101 -7.20 -12.15 -1.11
N TYR A 102 -7.03 -10.84 -0.98
CA TYR A 102 -6.90 -10.14 0.28
C TYR A 102 -7.90 -8.98 0.32
N PHE A 103 -8.56 -8.79 1.45
CA PHE A 103 -9.48 -7.68 1.68
C PHE A 103 -8.89 -6.76 2.74
N SER A 104 -8.60 -5.52 2.37
CA SER A 104 -8.30 -4.48 3.35
C SER A 104 -9.59 -3.81 3.81
N MET A 105 -9.63 -3.43 5.08
CA MET A 105 -10.68 -2.61 5.66
C MET A 105 -10.44 -1.11 5.39
N THR A 106 -11.41 -0.27 5.75
CA THR A 106 -11.32 1.19 5.59
C THR A 106 -10.35 1.84 6.57
N ASP A 107 -10.18 1.24 7.73
CA ASP A 107 -9.37 1.67 8.87
C ASP A 107 -8.00 0.98 8.92
N ASP A 108 -7.75 0.02 8.02
CA ASP A 108 -6.43 -0.58 7.87
C ASP A 108 -5.39 0.47 7.51
N THR A 109 -4.31 0.48 8.29
CA THR A 109 -3.15 1.30 7.96
C THR A 109 -2.45 0.75 6.72
N ARG A 110 -1.62 1.59 6.09
CA ARG A 110 -0.77 1.15 4.97
C ARG A 110 0.10 -0.05 5.37
N GLU A 111 0.56 -0.11 6.62
CA GLU A 111 1.37 -1.23 7.11
C GLU A 111 0.59 -2.54 7.13
N VAL A 112 -0.61 -2.52 7.71
CA VAL A 112 -1.49 -3.69 7.78
C VAL A 112 -1.82 -4.20 6.37
N THR A 113 -2.21 -3.28 5.49
CA THR A 113 -2.50 -3.61 4.09
C THR A 113 -1.27 -4.15 3.35
N ARG A 114 -0.09 -3.57 3.58
CA ARG A 114 1.17 -4.01 2.97
C ARG A 114 1.56 -5.41 3.43
N LYS A 115 1.52 -5.66 4.75
CA LYS A 115 1.80 -6.97 5.34
C LYS A 115 0.84 -8.03 4.81
N GLY A 116 -0.46 -7.75 4.83
CA GLY A 116 -1.49 -8.69 4.37
C GLY A 116 -1.32 -9.09 2.90
N GLN A 117 -1.00 -8.13 2.01
CA GLN A 117 -0.68 -8.44 0.62
C GLN A 117 0.55 -9.36 0.51
N THR A 118 1.63 -9.04 1.23
CA THR A 118 2.86 -9.84 1.23
C THR A 118 2.65 -11.25 1.79
N ASP A 119 1.81 -11.41 2.81
CA ASP A 119 1.48 -12.73 3.37
C ASP A 119 0.74 -13.61 2.33
N ILE A 120 -0.21 -13.03 1.57
CA ILE A 120 -0.86 -13.74 0.46
C ILE A 120 0.13 -14.12 -0.65
N MET A 121 1.06 -13.22 -0.99
CA MET A 121 2.14 -13.53 -1.95
C MET A 121 3.00 -14.70 -1.45
N LYS A 122 3.43 -14.69 -0.18
CA LYS A 122 4.19 -15.79 0.43
C LYS A 122 3.43 -17.10 0.28
N LEU A 123 2.16 -17.14 0.68
CA LEU A 123 1.30 -18.32 0.60
C LEU A 123 1.16 -18.85 -0.82
N GLY A 124 0.83 -18.00 -1.79
CA GLY A 124 0.66 -18.44 -3.18
C GLY A 124 1.96 -18.91 -3.84
N LEU A 125 3.10 -18.29 -3.51
CA LEU A 125 4.40 -18.71 -4.02
C LEU A 125 4.85 -20.07 -3.47
N MET A 126 4.38 -20.49 -2.28
CA MET A 126 4.78 -21.77 -1.69
C MET A 126 4.50 -22.96 -2.59
N ARG A 127 3.40 -22.93 -3.37
CA ARG A 127 3.04 -23.98 -4.33
C ARG A 127 4.16 -24.27 -5.35
N TYR A 128 4.87 -23.22 -5.77
CA TYR A 128 5.95 -23.31 -6.76
C TYR A 128 7.30 -23.55 -6.09
N VAL A 129 7.57 -22.86 -4.98
CA VAL A 129 8.80 -23.04 -4.18
C VAL A 129 8.93 -24.46 -3.65
N ALA A 130 7.80 -25.13 -3.34
CA ALA A 130 7.79 -26.54 -2.94
C ALA A 130 8.37 -27.50 -4.00
N LYS A 131 8.46 -27.05 -5.26
CA LYS A 131 9.02 -27.83 -6.39
C LYS A 131 10.45 -27.45 -6.73
N THR A 132 11.10 -26.60 -5.92
CA THR A 132 12.51 -26.21 -6.10
C THR A 132 13.37 -26.75 -4.96
N PRO A 133 14.71 -26.82 -5.14
CA PRO A 133 15.62 -27.23 -4.06
C PRO A 133 15.55 -26.35 -2.81
N LEU A 134 14.97 -25.15 -2.89
CA LEU A 134 14.77 -24.26 -1.74
C LEU A 134 13.73 -24.77 -0.74
N ALA A 135 12.83 -25.67 -1.14
CA ALA A 135 11.79 -26.20 -0.27
C ALA A 135 12.35 -26.73 1.07
N LYS A 136 13.55 -27.34 1.05
CA LYS A 136 14.25 -27.88 2.23
C LYS A 136 14.68 -26.80 3.26
N HIS A 137 14.61 -25.53 2.88
CA HIS A 137 14.97 -24.39 3.71
C HIS A 137 13.75 -23.56 4.14
N ILE A 138 12.54 -23.99 3.79
CA ILE A 138 11.30 -23.33 4.17
C ILE A 138 10.72 -24.02 5.41
N ASN A 139 10.34 -23.22 6.41
CA ASN A 139 9.56 -23.66 7.56
C ASN A 139 8.21 -22.92 7.55
N ILE A 140 7.11 -23.66 7.69
CA ILE A 140 5.76 -23.10 7.73
C ILE A 140 5.19 -23.34 9.12
N GLN A 141 4.90 -22.26 9.84
CA GLN A 141 4.29 -22.31 11.16
C GLN A 141 2.82 -21.91 11.07
N TYR A 142 1.96 -22.73 11.69
CA TYR A 142 0.55 -22.40 11.87
C TYR A 142 0.38 -21.66 13.21
N GLU A 143 -0.04 -20.40 13.13
CA GLU A 143 -0.44 -19.63 14.30
C GLU A 143 -1.94 -19.87 14.53
N GLN A 144 -2.26 -20.58 15.62
CA GLN A 144 -3.65 -20.83 15.98
C GLN A 144 -4.34 -19.49 16.26
N PRO A 145 -5.50 -19.21 15.64
CA PRO A 145 -6.24 -18.00 15.95
C PRO A 145 -6.65 -18.02 17.41
N THR A 146 -6.19 -17.03 18.16
CA THR A 146 -6.71 -16.75 19.50
C THR A 146 -8.20 -16.44 19.34
N GLN A 147 -9.06 -17.03 20.17
CA GLN A 147 -10.45 -16.60 20.23
C GLN A 147 -10.46 -15.15 20.69
N GLU A 148 -10.59 -14.22 19.74
CA GLU A 148 -10.94 -12.84 20.07
C GLU A 148 -12.30 -12.89 20.78
N GLU A 149 -12.36 -12.40 22.01
CA GLU A 149 -13.64 -12.18 22.66
C GLU A 149 -14.48 -11.31 21.73
N LEU A 150 -15.70 -11.78 21.43
CA LEU A 150 -16.67 -11.03 20.64
C LEU A 150 -16.99 -9.74 21.41
N VAL A 151 -16.23 -8.67 21.13
CA VAL A 151 -16.52 -7.35 21.67
C VAL A 151 -17.85 -6.92 21.08
N GLU A 152 -18.83 -6.64 21.94
CA GLU A 152 -20.13 -6.15 21.52
C GLU A 152 -19.98 -4.87 20.68
N ASP A 153 -20.50 -4.90 19.46
CA ASP A 153 -20.44 -3.77 18.54
C ASP A 153 -21.37 -2.63 19.01
N LYS A 154 -20.79 -1.69 19.75
CA LYS A 154 -21.48 -0.49 20.25
C LYS A 154 -21.99 0.43 19.14
N TRP A 155 -21.46 0.31 17.92
CA TRP A 155 -21.78 1.17 16.79
C TRP A 155 -22.83 0.58 15.84
N LYS A 156 -23.34 -0.64 16.11
CA LYS A 156 -24.41 -1.28 15.33
C LYS A 156 -24.12 -1.29 13.82
N SER A 157 -22.89 -1.68 13.48
CA SER A 157 -22.32 -1.83 12.14
C SER A 157 -22.10 -0.52 11.38
N TRP A 158 -22.07 0.61 12.08
CA TRP A 158 -21.63 1.88 11.52
C TRP A 158 -20.12 2.03 11.59
N VAL A 159 -19.51 2.42 10.48
CA VAL A 159 -18.11 2.78 10.37
C VAL A 159 -18.03 4.25 10.00
N PHE A 160 -17.25 5.01 10.77
CA PHE A 160 -17.02 6.43 10.55
C PHE A 160 -15.55 6.67 10.23
N ASN A 161 -15.29 7.51 9.23
CA ASN A 161 -13.94 7.93 8.89
C ASN A 161 -13.93 9.42 8.60
N GLY A 162 -13.04 10.16 9.27
CA GLY A 162 -12.84 11.57 9.08
C GLY A 162 -11.37 11.87 8.86
N SER A 163 -11.05 12.72 7.90
CA SER A 163 -9.69 13.19 7.66
C SER A 163 -9.66 14.69 7.37
N ILE A 164 -8.63 15.36 7.88
CA ILE A 164 -8.35 16.76 7.62
C ILE A 164 -6.87 16.86 7.27
N ASN A 165 -6.57 17.41 6.10
CA ASN A 165 -5.22 17.61 5.60
C ASN A 165 -5.03 19.07 5.22
N GLY A 166 -3.83 19.61 5.40
CA GLY A 166 -3.55 21.02 5.12
C GLY A 166 -2.14 21.25 4.60
N TYR A 167 -2.01 22.21 3.69
CA TYR A 167 -0.75 22.72 3.19
C TYR A 167 -0.74 24.24 3.32
N LEU A 168 0.26 24.77 4.03
CA LEU A 168 0.43 26.21 4.25
C LEU A 168 1.79 26.62 3.68
N ASN A 169 1.83 27.71 2.93
CA ASN A 169 3.05 28.29 2.39
C ASN A 169 3.03 29.82 2.54
N GLY A 170 4.10 30.42 3.06
CA GLY A 170 4.15 31.83 3.38
C GLY A 170 5.48 32.48 3.02
N GLN A 171 5.41 33.56 2.24
CA GLN A 171 6.50 34.44 1.85
C GLN A 171 6.13 35.89 2.16
N LYS A 172 7.09 36.81 2.11
CA LYS A 172 6.91 38.25 2.43
C LYS A 172 5.75 38.90 1.64
N LEU A 173 5.60 38.54 0.37
CA LEU A 173 4.59 39.10 -0.54
C LEU A 173 3.45 38.14 -0.90
N ARG A 174 3.54 36.85 -0.56
CA ARG A 174 2.53 35.84 -0.93
C ARG A 174 2.30 34.84 0.18
N LYS A 175 1.03 34.55 0.49
CA LYS A 175 0.64 33.46 1.39
C LYS A 175 -0.40 32.60 0.67
N SER A 176 -0.27 31.29 0.77
CA SER A 176 -1.27 30.34 0.29
C SER A 176 -1.57 29.29 1.35
N SER A 177 -2.84 28.96 1.51
CA SER A 177 -3.32 27.88 2.35
C SER A 177 -4.22 26.98 1.53
N ARG A 178 -4.12 25.67 1.78
CA ARG A 178 -5.01 24.69 1.19
C ARG A 178 -5.40 23.68 2.25
N ILE A 179 -6.69 23.59 2.53
CA ILE A 179 -7.25 22.69 3.53
C ILE A 179 -8.25 21.77 2.83
N TYR A 180 -8.08 20.47 3.06
CA TYR A 180 -8.97 19.43 2.61
C TYR A 180 -9.57 18.73 3.82
N GLY A 181 -10.88 18.58 3.84
CA GLY A 181 -11.59 17.76 4.81
C GLY A 181 -12.39 16.68 4.09
N SER A 182 -12.42 15.47 4.61
CA SER A 182 -13.35 14.44 4.21
C SER A 182 -13.97 13.77 5.43
N PHE A 183 -15.25 13.44 5.35
CA PHE A 183 -15.96 12.67 6.34
C PHE A 183 -16.84 11.64 5.64
N SER A 184 -16.89 10.43 6.15
CA SER A 184 -17.75 9.38 5.63
C SER A 184 -18.33 8.55 6.76
N ALA A 185 -19.57 8.12 6.55
CA ALA A 185 -20.25 7.17 7.41
C ALA A 185 -20.83 6.06 6.53
N SER A 186 -20.55 4.81 6.84
CA SER A 186 -21.09 3.65 6.13
C SER A 186 -21.66 2.64 7.09
N LYS A 187 -22.71 1.95 6.66
CA LYS A 187 -23.26 0.80 7.35
C LYS A 187 -23.63 -0.27 6.34
N VAL A 188 -23.21 -1.50 6.59
CA VAL A 188 -23.52 -2.65 5.73
C VAL A 188 -24.08 -3.75 6.60
N THR A 189 -25.30 -4.17 6.29
CA THR A 189 -26.03 -5.27 6.92
C THR A 189 -26.64 -6.13 5.83
N PRO A 190 -27.12 -7.36 6.12
CA PRO A 190 -27.78 -8.19 5.12
C PRO A 190 -28.95 -7.49 4.42
N GLU A 191 -29.70 -6.66 5.14
CA GLU A 191 -30.88 -5.97 4.60
C GLU A 191 -30.57 -4.59 4.01
N TRP A 192 -29.61 -3.86 4.59
CA TRP A 192 -29.38 -2.46 4.26
C TRP A 192 -27.92 -2.11 4.08
N LYS A 193 -27.67 -1.27 3.08
CA LYS A 193 -26.39 -0.61 2.85
C LYS A 193 -26.58 0.89 2.76
N TYR A 194 -25.88 1.61 3.63
CA TYR A 194 -25.85 3.07 3.68
C TYR A 194 -24.42 3.55 3.45
N ARG A 195 -24.27 4.62 2.68
CA ARG A 195 -22.99 5.30 2.49
C ARG A 195 -23.20 6.79 2.35
N PHE A 196 -22.58 7.55 3.23
CA PHE A 196 -22.55 9.00 3.23
C PHE A 196 -21.11 9.47 3.08
N SER A 197 -20.89 10.52 2.32
CA SER A 197 -19.58 11.13 2.15
C SER A 197 -19.71 12.64 1.98
N LEU A 198 -18.96 13.38 2.77
CA LEU A 198 -18.83 14.82 2.72
C LEU A 198 -17.36 15.14 2.42
N ASN A 199 -17.09 15.96 1.42
CA ASN A 199 -15.75 16.48 1.14
C ASN A 199 -15.79 18.00 1.11
N SER A 200 -14.75 18.63 1.61
CA SER A 200 -14.58 20.09 1.59
C SER A 200 -13.14 20.41 1.21
N ASN A 201 -12.96 21.32 0.25
CA ASN A 201 -11.66 21.85 -0.13
C ASN A 201 -11.71 23.37 -0.08
N ILE A 202 -10.81 23.96 0.68
CA ILE A 202 -10.67 25.40 0.86
C ILE A 202 -9.26 25.78 0.41
N ASN A 203 -9.16 26.64 -0.60
CA ASN A 203 -7.91 27.24 -1.03
C ASN A 203 -7.99 28.73 -0.75
N GLU A 204 -7.02 29.28 -0.03
CA GLU A 204 -6.91 30.71 0.16
C GLU A 204 -5.55 31.18 -0.37
N ASP A 205 -5.56 32.21 -1.19
CA ASP A 205 -4.37 32.88 -1.69
C ASP A 205 -4.43 34.36 -1.32
N LYS A 206 -3.34 34.87 -0.76
CA LYS A 206 -3.13 36.29 -0.45
C LYS A 206 -1.86 36.76 -1.15
N ILE A 207 -1.97 37.82 -1.94
CA ILE A 207 -0.84 38.44 -2.65
C ILE A 207 -0.80 39.92 -2.27
N VAL A 208 0.35 40.38 -1.77
CA VAL A 208 0.61 41.79 -1.46
C VAL A 208 1.40 42.39 -2.61
N ILE A 209 0.83 43.41 -3.23
CA ILE A 209 1.43 44.26 -4.27
C ILE A 209 1.66 45.64 -3.64
N THR A 210 2.59 46.43 -4.18
CA THR A 210 3.05 47.72 -3.61
C THR A 210 1.92 48.62 -3.09
N ASP A 211 0.79 48.68 -3.81
CA ASP A 211 -0.34 49.58 -3.49
C ASP A 211 -1.65 48.84 -3.16
N SER A 212 -1.67 47.50 -3.14
CA SER A 212 -2.90 46.74 -2.89
C SER A 212 -2.66 45.30 -2.42
N THR A 213 -3.64 44.71 -1.75
CA THR A 213 -3.63 43.29 -1.38
C THR A 213 -4.76 42.55 -2.09
N ILE A 214 -4.41 41.51 -2.84
CA ILE A 214 -5.36 40.62 -3.52
C ILE A 214 -5.63 39.42 -2.61
N TYR A 215 -6.91 39.12 -2.39
CA TYR A 215 -7.39 37.94 -1.68
C TYR A 215 -8.23 37.07 -2.61
N SER A 216 -7.93 35.78 -2.67
CA SER A 216 -8.72 34.78 -3.38
C SER A 216 -9.07 33.64 -2.44
N ILE A 217 -10.35 33.29 -2.34
CA ILE A 217 -10.84 32.18 -1.51
C ILE A 217 -11.71 31.30 -2.39
N LEU A 218 -11.21 30.10 -2.69
CA LEU A 218 -11.94 29.08 -3.42
C LEU A 218 -12.40 27.99 -2.45
N ARG A 219 -13.69 27.71 -2.43
CA ARG A 219 -14.32 26.68 -1.61
C ARG A 219 -15.09 25.74 -2.51
N SER A 220 -14.86 24.46 -2.36
CA SER A 220 -15.69 23.43 -2.97
C SER A 220 -16.12 22.42 -1.92
N GLN A 221 -17.38 22.05 -1.99
CA GLN A 221 -18.00 21.10 -1.07
C GLN A 221 -18.81 20.10 -1.87
N SER A 222 -18.71 18.83 -1.51
CA SER A 222 -19.53 17.78 -2.10
C SER A 222 -20.11 16.88 -1.02
N PHE A 223 -21.38 16.55 -1.18
CA PHE A 223 -22.06 15.55 -0.39
C PHE A 223 -22.57 14.44 -1.31
N TYR A 224 -22.40 13.21 -0.90
CA TYR A 224 -22.86 12.02 -1.59
C TYR A 224 -23.56 11.11 -0.60
N SER A 225 -24.71 10.60 -0.99
CA SER A 225 -25.51 9.63 -0.26
C SER A 225 -25.86 8.47 -1.19
N PHE A 226 -25.80 7.26 -0.66
CA PHE A 226 -26.19 6.03 -1.34
C PHE A 226 -26.86 5.11 -0.35
N VAL A 227 -28.07 4.67 -0.71
CA VAL A 227 -28.89 3.79 0.12
C VAL A 227 -29.40 2.66 -0.74
N VAL A 228 -29.17 1.42 -0.30
CA VAL A 228 -29.66 0.20 -0.95
C VAL A 228 -30.32 -0.69 0.08
N LYS A 229 -31.47 -1.24 -0.30
CA LYS A 229 -32.20 -2.27 0.43
C LYS A 229 -32.13 -3.58 -0.34
N SER A 230 -31.79 -4.65 0.34
CA SER A 230 -31.91 -6.01 -0.18
C SER A 230 -33.38 -6.44 -0.23
N LEU A 231 -33.79 -7.09 -1.32
CA LEU A 231 -35.13 -7.67 -1.49
C LEU A 231 -35.11 -9.21 -1.45
N GLY A 232 -33.93 -9.80 -1.24
CA GLY A 232 -33.66 -11.23 -1.20
C GLY A 232 -32.18 -11.50 -1.54
N ASP A 233 -31.81 -12.75 -1.77
CA ASP A 233 -30.39 -13.10 -1.99
C ASP A 233 -29.81 -12.60 -3.32
N HIS A 234 -30.68 -12.29 -4.28
CA HIS A 234 -30.29 -11.97 -5.66
C HIS A 234 -30.71 -10.57 -6.14
N TRP A 235 -31.59 -9.89 -5.41
CA TRP A 235 -32.17 -8.62 -5.86
C TRP A 235 -32.05 -7.54 -4.78
N SER A 236 -31.76 -6.32 -5.23
CA SER A 236 -31.73 -5.14 -4.37
C SER A 236 -32.27 -3.93 -5.11
N THR A 237 -32.77 -2.95 -4.35
CA THR A 237 -33.23 -1.67 -4.87
C THR A 237 -32.56 -0.54 -4.09
N GLY A 238 -32.30 0.59 -4.73
CA GLY A 238 -31.62 1.69 -4.07
C GLY A 238 -31.57 2.97 -4.87
N GLY A 239 -31.07 4.02 -4.21
CA GLY A 239 -30.95 5.35 -4.77
C GLY A 239 -29.62 5.99 -4.40
N ARG A 240 -29.17 6.89 -5.26
CA ARG A 240 -28.02 7.78 -5.00
C ARG A 240 -28.49 9.23 -5.03
N PHE A 241 -27.88 10.06 -4.21
CA PHE A 241 -28.10 11.49 -4.18
C PHE A 241 -26.77 12.20 -4.01
N SER A 242 -26.55 13.27 -4.77
CA SER A 242 -25.32 14.02 -4.76
C SER A 242 -25.62 15.52 -4.73
N LEU A 243 -24.89 16.25 -3.88
CA LEU A 243 -24.88 17.71 -3.83
C LEU A 243 -23.46 18.20 -4.07
N TYR A 244 -23.32 19.28 -4.82
CA TYR A 244 -22.04 19.92 -5.11
C TYR A 244 -22.17 21.44 -5.06
N SER A 245 -21.22 22.11 -4.41
CA SER A 245 -21.10 23.57 -4.40
C SER A 245 -19.65 23.95 -4.66
N SER A 246 -19.41 25.01 -5.44
CA SER A 246 -18.07 25.49 -5.78
C SER A 246 -18.07 26.99 -6.07
N SER A 247 -17.24 27.75 -5.34
CA SER A 247 -17.05 29.18 -5.60
C SER A 247 -16.13 29.47 -6.79
N PHE A 248 -15.34 28.49 -7.27
CA PHE A 248 -14.51 28.62 -8.48
C PHE A 248 -15.34 28.54 -9.77
N SER A 249 -16.40 27.72 -9.75
CA SER A 249 -17.24 27.47 -10.94
C SER A 249 -18.60 28.15 -10.88
N ASN A 250 -18.82 29.08 -9.93
CA ASN A 250 -20.10 29.78 -9.68
C ASN A 250 -21.32 28.87 -9.49
N TYR A 251 -21.14 27.63 -9.01
CA TYR A 251 -22.26 26.76 -8.67
C TYR A 251 -22.72 27.04 -7.25
N LYS A 252 -23.85 27.74 -7.10
CA LYS A 252 -24.47 27.98 -5.79
C LYS A 252 -24.84 26.65 -5.13
N LEU A 253 -25.46 25.74 -5.88
CA LEU A 253 -25.73 24.34 -5.51
C LEU A 253 -26.12 23.55 -6.77
N ARG A 254 -25.51 22.38 -7.00
CA ARG A 254 -25.90 21.41 -8.04
C ARG A 254 -26.30 20.10 -7.37
N HIS A 255 -27.37 19.46 -7.84
CA HIS A 255 -27.83 18.18 -7.33
C HIS A 255 -28.11 17.18 -8.45
N SER A 256 -27.89 15.89 -8.18
CA SER A 256 -28.23 14.77 -9.08
C SER A 256 -28.34 13.44 -8.35
#